data_AF-A0AA38RRN5-F1
#
_entry.id   AF-A0AA38RRN5-F1
#
_cell.length_a   1.000
_cell.length_b   1.000
_cell.length_c   1.000
_cell.angle_alpha   90.00
_cell.angle_beta   90.00
_cell.angle_gamma   90.00
#
_symmetry.space_group_name_H-M   'P 1'
#
loop_
_entity.id
_entity.type
_entity.pdbx_description
1 polymer ?
#
loop_
_entity_poly.entity_id
_entity_poly.type
_entity_poly.pdbx_seq_one_letter_code
_entity_poly.pdbx_strand_id
1 'polypeptide(L)'
;MRRLLSKWFAWASLGLVTSGLAGQILVVNQCPYSIYLKSVQDVESGLYVLSENGRFAQDYQFKTRIVDSVEVAVGVSVKIAKSPQLFPQTQFEYTYDPRLAPQFDLYYDISNVNDTIPWQFSDYGLCVLPSSCACTPIVCPPQNLTCSMAYNQPFDDWATHGCYSNINLTLNLCYSRAQ
;
A
#
# COMPACT_ATOMS: atom_id res chain seq x y z
N MET A 1 -47.90 -36.95 30.34
CA MET A 1 -47.43 -35.94 29.36
C MET A 1 -47.23 -34.61 30.06
N ARG A 2 -46.00 -34.15 30.25
CA ARG A 2 -45.61 -32.73 30.41
C ARG A 2 -44.12 -32.64 30.08
N ARG A 3 -43.81 -31.93 28.99
CA ARG A 3 -42.47 -31.84 28.38
C ARG A 3 -41.57 -30.95 29.23
N LEU A 4 -40.34 -31.42 29.48
CA LEU A 4 -39.22 -30.59 29.93
C LEU A 4 -38.86 -29.58 28.83
N LEU A 5 -38.65 -28.32 29.20
CA LEU A 5 -37.98 -27.32 28.36
C LEU A 5 -36.74 -26.84 29.11
N SER A 6 -35.61 -27.49 28.83
CA SER A 6 -34.28 -27.00 29.20
C SER A 6 -33.98 -25.74 28.38
N LYS A 7 -33.93 -24.58 29.05
CA LYS A 7 -33.42 -23.35 28.43
C LYS A 7 -31.89 -23.42 28.40
N TRP A 8 -31.35 -23.66 27.22
CA TRP A 8 -29.91 -23.52 26.97
C TRP A 8 -29.60 -22.02 26.88
N PHE A 9 -28.88 -21.50 27.88
CA PHE A 9 -28.22 -20.20 27.78
C PHE A 9 -26.96 -20.40 26.93
N ALA A 10 -27.03 -20.03 25.64
CA ALA A 10 -25.83 -19.87 24.84
C ALA A 10 -25.11 -18.61 25.30
N TRP A 11 -24.00 -18.77 26.03
CA TRP A 11 -23.08 -17.67 26.29
C TRP A 11 -22.30 -17.42 25.00
N ALA A 12 -22.57 -16.28 24.36
CA ALA A 12 -21.73 -15.79 23.28
C ALA A 12 -20.39 -15.37 23.91
N SER A 13 -19.37 -16.21 23.74
CA SER A 13 -18.00 -15.83 24.04
C SER A 13 -17.59 -14.73 23.06
N LEU A 14 -17.52 -13.48 23.53
CA LEU A 14 -16.76 -12.43 22.86
C LEU A 14 -15.29 -12.86 22.87
N GLY A 15 -14.87 -13.59 21.86
CA GLY A 15 -13.46 -13.78 21.59
C GLY A 15 -12.85 -12.41 21.35
N LEU A 16 -11.93 -12.00 22.23
CA LEU A 16 -11.00 -10.94 21.92
C LEU A 16 -10.24 -11.39 20.68
N VAL A 17 -10.59 -10.83 19.52
CA VAL A 17 -9.70 -10.84 18.36
C VAL A 17 -8.49 -10.06 18.83
N THR A 18 -7.42 -10.77 19.19
CA THR A 18 -6.10 -10.15 19.24
C THR A 18 -5.85 -9.67 17.82
N SER A 19 -6.06 -8.39 17.58
CA SER A 19 -5.52 -7.71 16.41
C SER A 19 -4.01 -7.95 16.48
N GLY A 20 -3.54 -8.97 15.76
CA GLY A 20 -2.15 -9.02 15.37
C GLY A 20 -1.90 -7.67 14.73
N LEU A 21 -0.96 -6.90 15.28
CA LEU A 21 -0.71 -5.54 14.83
C LEU A 21 -0.51 -5.60 13.31
N ALA A 22 -1.41 -4.95 12.57
CA ALA A 22 -1.24 -4.80 11.14
C ALA A 22 0.15 -4.16 10.93
N GLY A 23 0.83 -4.59 9.88
CA GLY A 23 2.10 -4.05 9.47
C GLY A 23 1.98 -2.61 8.97
N GLN A 24 3.02 -2.19 8.28
CA GLN A 24 3.18 -0.83 7.81
C GLN A 24 3.73 -0.79 6.40
N ILE A 25 3.43 0.30 5.71
CA ILE A 25 4.21 0.73 4.56
C ILE A 25 5.44 1.51 5.01
N LEU A 26 6.53 1.37 4.28
CA LEU A 26 7.74 2.17 4.42
C LEU A 26 8.12 2.74 3.05
N VAL A 27 8.57 3.99 3.04
CA VAL A 27 9.20 4.62 1.87
C VAL A 27 10.62 5.00 2.26
N VAL A 28 11.59 4.55 1.48
CA VAL A 28 13.01 4.85 1.66
C VAL A 28 13.51 5.61 0.44
N ASN A 29 13.98 6.84 0.65
CA ASN A 29 14.56 7.65 -0.40
C ASN A 29 16.05 7.35 -0.54
N GLN A 30 16.47 6.57 -1.54
CA GLN A 30 17.90 6.36 -1.84
C GLN A 30 18.40 7.26 -2.98
N CYS A 31 17.54 8.17 -3.45
CA CYS A 31 17.86 9.12 -4.49
C CYS A 31 18.84 10.21 -3.98
N PRO A 32 19.67 10.79 -4.86
CA PRO A 32 20.62 11.86 -4.49
C PRO A 32 19.96 13.23 -4.26
N TYR A 33 18.64 13.27 -4.10
CA TYR A 33 17.84 14.48 -3.96
C TYR A 33 16.68 14.22 -3.01
N SER A 34 16.13 15.29 -2.45
CA SER A 34 14.92 15.21 -1.64
C SER A 34 13.71 14.81 -2.49
N ILE A 35 12.82 14.02 -1.91
CA ILE A 35 11.50 13.73 -2.45
C ILE A 35 10.42 14.30 -1.54
N TYR A 36 9.25 14.49 -2.12
CA TYR A 36 8.07 15.03 -1.46
C TYR A 36 6.97 14.00 -1.54
N LEU A 37 6.28 13.75 -0.43
CA LEU A 37 5.18 12.81 -0.42
C LEU A 37 3.99 13.24 0.45
N LYS A 38 2.81 12.76 0.08
CA LYS A 38 1.60 12.79 0.88
C LYS A 38 0.95 11.42 0.87
N SER A 39 0.40 11.03 2.01
CA SER A 39 -0.53 9.90 2.11
C SER A 39 -1.94 10.41 1.92
N VAL A 40 -2.69 9.79 1.01
CA VAL A 40 -4.05 10.20 0.65
C VAL A 40 -5.00 9.02 0.80
N GLN A 41 -6.01 9.20 1.64
CA GLN A 41 -7.19 8.32 1.70
C GLN A 41 -8.44 9.19 1.44
N ASP A 42 -9.35 9.29 2.41
CA ASP A 42 -10.43 10.29 2.38
C ASP A 42 -9.94 11.71 2.74
N VAL A 43 -8.82 11.78 3.45
CA VAL A 43 -8.15 13.02 3.85
C VAL A 43 -6.69 12.90 3.42
N GLU A 44 -6.10 14.01 3.00
CA GLU A 44 -4.66 14.07 2.71
C GLU A 44 -3.87 14.38 3.97
N SER A 45 -2.71 13.74 4.11
CA SER A 45 -1.72 14.12 5.11
C SER A 45 -1.11 15.50 4.82
N GLY A 46 -0.36 16.03 5.80
CA GLY A 46 0.63 17.08 5.54
C GLY A 46 1.69 16.60 4.53
N LEU A 47 2.40 17.56 3.93
CA LEU A 47 3.51 17.28 3.02
C LEU A 47 4.73 16.81 3.83
N TYR A 48 5.24 15.63 3.50
CA TYR A 48 6.51 15.12 4.01
C TYR A 48 7.63 15.41 3.02
N VAL A 49 8.81 15.75 3.54
CA VAL A 49 10.04 15.91 2.76
C VAL A 49 11.04 14.89 3.25
N LEU A 50 11.47 13.98 2.39
CA LEU A 50 12.51 13.03 2.69
C LEU A 50 13.78 13.44 1.96
N SER A 51 14.80 13.86 2.71
CA SER A 51 16.15 14.01 2.17
C SER A 51 16.71 12.66 1.69
N GLU A 52 17.89 12.68 1.08
CA GLU A 52 18.64 11.44 0.80
C GLU A 52 18.74 10.56 2.06
N ASN A 53 18.50 9.27 1.88
CA ASN A 53 18.37 8.23 2.92
C ASN A 53 17.24 8.45 3.94
N GLY A 54 16.39 9.44 3.71
CA GLY A 54 15.20 9.72 4.52
C GLY A 54 14.17 8.59 4.42
N ARG A 55 13.38 8.44 5.48
CA ARG A 55 12.39 7.36 5.60
C ARG A 55 11.04 7.91 6.05
N PHE A 56 9.97 7.38 5.48
CA PHE A 56 8.60 7.55 5.93
C PHE A 56 8.03 6.18 6.28
N ALA A 57 7.22 6.12 7.33
CA ALA A 57 6.52 4.92 7.75
C ALA A 57 5.08 5.27 8.13
N GLN A 58 4.16 4.38 7.80
CA GLN A 58 2.77 4.51 8.17
C GLN A 58 2.16 3.11 8.36
N ASP A 59 1.47 2.91 9.48
CA ASP A 59 0.66 1.71 9.69
C ASP A 59 -0.42 1.59 8.61
N TYR A 60 -0.82 0.35 8.30
CA TYR A 60 -1.94 0.13 7.40
C TYR A 60 -3.22 0.74 7.97
N GLN A 61 -3.87 1.58 7.17
CA GLN A 61 -5.11 2.23 7.56
C GLN A 61 -6.29 1.45 6.99
N PHE A 62 -7.21 1.03 7.87
CA PHE A 62 -8.49 0.48 7.46
C PHE A 62 -9.58 1.54 7.56
N LYS A 63 -10.28 1.75 6.46
CA LYS A 63 -11.49 2.58 6.41
C LYS A 63 -12.43 2.01 5.37
N THR A 64 -13.72 2.24 5.56
CA THR A 64 -14.77 1.82 4.63
C THR A 64 -15.61 2.99 4.15
N ARG A 65 -16.28 2.78 3.00
CA ARG A 65 -17.30 3.67 2.45
C ARG A 65 -18.43 2.84 1.85
N ILE A 66 -19.64 3.40 1.82
CA ILE A 66 -20.78 2.81 1.11
C ILE A 66 -20.73 3.22 -0.38
N VAL A 67 -20.70 2.23 -1.28
CA VAL A 67 -20.84 2.38 -2.73
C VAL A 67 -21.95 1.44 -3.18
N ASP A 68 -23.00 1.96 -3.81
CA ASP A 68 -24.16 1.19 -4.29
C ASP A 68 -24.77 0.24 -3.22
N SER A 69 -24.91 0.75 -1.99
CA SER A 69 -25.39 0.01 -0.80
C SER A 69 -24.47 -1.10 -0.29
N VAL A 70 -23.23 -1.16 -0.76
CA VAL A 70 -22.21 -2.12 -0.33
C VAL A 70 -21.07 -1.38 0.40
N GLU A 71 -20.65 -1.92 1.54
CA GLU A 71 -19.51 -1.38 2.31
C GLU A 71 -18.17 -1.89 1.74
N VAL A 72 -17.42 -1.01 1.09
CA VAL A 72 -16.12 -1.32 0.47
C VAL A 72 -14.97 -0.69 1.26
N ALA A 73 -13.81 -1.35 1.28
CA ALA A 73 -12.59 -0.77 1.84
C ALA A 73 -12.08 0.39 0.97
N VAL A 74 -11.55 1.43 1.60
CA VAL A 74 -11.01 2.62 0.93
C VAL A 74 -9.50 2.49 0.82
N GLY A 75 -9.00 2.53 -0.41
CA GLY A 75 -7.57 2.51 -0.70
C GLY A 75 -6.85 3.77 -0.22
N VAL A 76 -5.56 3.62 0.05
CA VAL A 76 -4.61 4.67 0.39
C VAL A 76 -3.62 4.79 -0.75
N SER A 77 -3.33 6.01 -1.16
CA SER A 77 -2.32 6.33 -2.18
C SER A 77 -1.24 7.22 -1.56
N VAL A 78 -0.01 6.70 -1.45
CA VAL A 78 1.15 7.53 -1.13
C VAL A 78 1.68 8.12 -2.42
N LYS A 79 1.36 9.40 -2.62
CA LYS A 79 1.76 10.19 -3.79
C LYS A 79 3.15 10.74 -3.56
N ILE A 80 4.08 10.48 -4.49
CA ILE A 80 5.50 10.78 -4.35
C ILE A 80 5.97 11.55 -5.58
N ALA A 81 6.72 12.63 -5.37
CA ALA A 81 7.28 13.45 -6.44
C ALA A 81 8.67 14.00 -6.10
N LYS A 82 9.40 14.45 -7.13
CA LYS A 82 10.63 15.27 -6.98
C LYS A 82 10.36 16.75 -6.69
N SER A 83 9.09 17.13 -6.62
CA SER A 83 8.66 18.52 -6.52
C SER A 83 7.61 18.70 -5.41
N PRO A 84 7.63 19.80 -4.64
CA PRO A 84 6.66 20.05 -3.58
C PRO A 84 5.22 20.22 -4.09
N GLN A 85 5.02 20.45 -5.39
CA GLN A 85 3.71 20.48 -6.02
C GLN A 85 3.08 19.08 -6.20
N LEU A 86 3.79 18.00 -5.88
CA LEU A 86 3.35 16.61 -6.07
C LEU A 86 2.94 16.29 -7.51
N PHE A 87 3.66 16.87 -8.48
CA PHE A 87 3.47 16.58 -9.89
C PHE A 87 4.79 16.74 -10.66
N PRO A 88 5.11 15.85 -11.62
CA PRO A 88 4.46 14.55 -11.87
C PRO A 88 4.59 13.59 -10.67
N GLN A 89 3.70 12.60 -10.53
CA GLN A 89 3.65 11.75 -9.33
C GLN A 89 3.71 10.25 -9.65
N THR A 90 4.58 9.54 -8.93
CA THR A 90 4.52 8.09 -8.76
C THR A 90 3.70 7.79 -7.51
N GLN A 91 2.83 6.79 -7.57
CA GLN A 91 1.94 6.42 -6.47
C GLN A 91 2.30 5.04 -5.95
N PHE A 92 2.41 4.89 -4.63
CA PHE A 92 2.45 3.62 -3.96
C PHE A 92 1.13 3.42 -3.23
N GLU A 93 0.31 2.53 -3.78
CA GLU A 93 -1.08 2.39 -3.41
C GLU A 93 -1.29 1.08 -2.65
N TYR A 94 -2.18 1.09 -1.67
CA TYR A 94 -2.62 -0.12 -1.00
C TYR A 94 -4.07 -0.02 -0.54
N THR A 95 -4.73 -1.16 -0.47
CA THR A 95 -6.04 -1.33 0.17
C THR A 95 -5.92 -2.44 1.20
N TYR A 96 -6.15 -2.10 2.47
CA TYR A 96 -6.22 -3.06 3.57
C TYR A 96 -7.68 -3.31 3.93
N ASP A 97 -8.09 -4.57 3.98
CA ASP A 97 -9.41 -5.00 4.43
C ASP A 97 -9.31 -6.23 5.36
N PRO A 98 -9.27 -6.03 6.69
CA PRO A 98 -9.17 -7.12 7.66
C PRO A 98 -10.32 -8.13 7.59
N ARG A 99 -11.44 -7.79 6.94
CA ARG A 99 -12.60 -8.69 6.78
C ARG A 99 -12.31 -9.85 5.82
N LEU A 100 -11.25 -9.75 5.01
CA LEU A 100 -10.83 -10.80 4.06
C LEU A 100 -9.92 -11.86 4.69
N ALA A 101 -9.41 -11.64 5.90
CA ALA A 101 -8.58 -12.60 6.62
C ALA A 101 -9.32 -13.97 6.77
N PRO A 102 -8.60 -15.11 6.70
CA PRO A 102 -7.14 -15.27 6.64
C PRO A 102 -6.56 -15.34 5.21
N GLN A 103 -7.33 -14.91 4.20
CA GLN A 103 -6.82 -14.78 2.82
C GLN A 103 -5.94 -13.52 2.72
N PHE A 104 -5.54 -13.15 1.50
CA PHE A 104 -4.95 -11.83 1.29
C PHE A 104 -5.95 -10.75 1.70
N ASP A 105 -5.62 -10.02 2.74
CA ASP A 105 -6.35 -8.89 3.31
C ASP A 105 -5.67 -7.56 3.00
N LEU A 106 -4.55 -7.58 2.27
CA LEU A 106 -3.84 -6.41 1.78
C LEU A 106 -3.61 -6.54 0.28
N TYR A 107 -3.93 -5.49 -0.46
CA TYR A 107 -3.63 -5.37 -1.89
C TYR A 107 -2.78 -4.12 -2.11
N TYR A 108 -1.82 -4.17 -3.03
CA TYR A 108 -0.90 -3.06 -3.28
C TYR A 108 -0.39 -3.05 -4.72
N ASP A 109 0.06 -1.88 -5.16
CA ASP A 109 0.62 -1.65 -6.48
C ASP A 109 1.49 -0.39 -6.53
N ILE A 110 2.19 -0.23 -7.66
CA ILE A 110 2.83 1.02 -8.05
C ILE A 110 2.11 1.56 -9.28
N SER A 111 1.84 2.86 -9.28
CA SER A 111 1.16 3.53 -10.39
C SER A 111 1.95 4.75 -10.88
N ASN A 112 2.27 4.74 -12.17
CA ASN A 112 2.89 5.83 -12.92
C ASN A 112 1.87 6.59 -13.79
N VAL A 113 0.57 6.31 -13.64
CA VAL A 113 -0.51 6.88 -14.47
C VAL A 113 -0.54 8.41 -14.43
N ASN A 114 -0.10 9.01 -13.31
CA ASN A 114 0.01 10.46 -13.13
C ASN A 114 1.46 10.96 -13.14
N ASP A 115 2.40 10.15 -13.63
CA ASP A 115 3.78 10.54 -13.87
C ASP A 115 3.94 11.07 -15.33
N THR A 116 5.15 11.46 -15.74
CA THR A 116 5.48 11.88 -17.12
C THR A 116 6.68 11.10 -17.62
N ILE A 117 6.64 10.59 -18.86
CA ILE A 117 7.76 9.84 -19.45
C ILE A 117 8.93 10.81 -19.76
N PRO A 118 10.19 10.47 -19.41
CA PRO A 118 10.60 9.28 -18.65
C PRO A 118 10.16 9.36 -17.18
N TRP A 119 9.58 8.27 -16.64
CA TRP A 119 9.06 8.25 -15.27
C TRP A 119 10.10 8.73 -14.29
N GLN A 120 9.69 9.50 -13.28
CA GLN A 120 10.63 10.34 -12.55
C GLN A 120 11.71 9.51 -11.81
N PHE A 121 11.42 8.28 -11.38
CA PHE A 121 12.39 7.41 -10.73
C PHE A 121 13.04 6.38 -11.67
N SER A 122 12.76 6.43 -12.97
CA SER A 122 13.26 5.43 -13.93
C SER A 122 14.78 5.40 -14.04
N ASP A 123 15.51 6.51 -13.87
CA ASP A 123 16.98 6.54 -13.99
C ASP A 123 17.70 5.54 -13.07
N TYR A 124 17.16 5.32 -11.87
CA TYR A 124 17.74 4.45 -10.83
C TYR A 124 16.80 3.32 -10.38
N GLY A 125 15.63 3.22 -10.99
CA GLY A 125 14.61 2.24 -10.68
C GLY A 125 13.95 2.42 -9.30
N LEU A 126 12.96 1.58 -9.04
CA LEU A 126 12.30 1.46 -7.74
C LEU A 126 11.93 -0.01 -7.47
N CYS A 127 11.74 -0.36 -6.20
CA CYS A 127 11.20 -1.67 -5.85
C CYS A 127 10.36 -1.62 -4.57
N VAL A 128 9.32 -2.46 -4.50
CA VAL A 128 8.57 -2.75 -3.29
C VAL A 128 9.01 -4.13 -2.79
N LEU A 129 9.58 -4.16 -1.59
CA LEU A 129 10.07 -5.37 -0.95
C LEU A 129 9.18 -5.69 0.27
N PRO A 130 8.39 -6.76 0.20
CA PRO A 130 7.71 -7.31 1.36
C PRO A 130 8.74 -7.86 2.37
N SER A 131 8.45 -7.73 3.66
CA SER A 131 9.27 -8.30 4.75
C SER A 131 9.21 -9.83 4.86
N SER A 132 8.41 -10.49 4.01
CA SER A 132 8.25 -11.94 3.93
C SER A 132 8.09 -12.35 2.47
N CYS A 133 8.64 -13.51 2.11
CA CYS A 133 8.52 -14.08 0.76
C CYS A 133 7.11 -14.59 0.42
N ALA A 134 6.15 -14.47 1.34
CA ALA A 134 4.74 -14.81 1.10
C ALA A 134 4.04 -13.86 0.11
N CYS A 135 4.64 -12.72 -0.22
CA CYS A 135 4.08 -11.71 -1.12
C CYS A 135 5.06 -11.38 -2.26
N THR A 136 4.50 -10.98 -3.41
CA THR A 136 5.27 -10.74 -4.64
C THR A 136 6.02 -9.41 -4.59
N PRO A 137 7.36 -9.36 -4.70
CA PRO A 137 8.05 -8.08 -4.82
C PRO A 137 7.70 -7.38 -6.14
N ILE A 138 7.64 -6.05 -6.11
CA ILE A 138 7.59 -5.21 -7.33
C ILE A 138 9.00 -4.73 -7.62
N VAL A 139 9.50 -4.93 -8.82
CA VAL A 139 10.82 -4.44 -9.24
C VAL A 139 10.67 -3.72 -10.58
N CYS A 140 10.94 -2.43 -10.58
CA CYS A 140 11.04 -1.60 -11.77
C CYS A 140 12.52 -1.23 -11.97
N PRO A 141 13.24 -1.91 -12.88
CA PRO A 141 14.67 -1.69 -13.07
C PRO A 141 15.01 -0.27 -13.55
N PRO A 142 16.26 0.17 -13.34
CA PRO A 142 16.77 1.39 -13.94
C PRO A 142 16.59 1.41 -15.46
N GLN A 143 16.36 2.61 -16.01
CA GLN A 143 16.18 2.90 -17.42
C GLN A 143 14.97 2.19 -18.07
N ASN A 144 14.11 1.56 -17.28
CA ASN A 144 12.87 0.95 -17.79
C ASN A 144 11.73 1.97 -17.78
N LEU A 145 11.35 2.46 -18.96
CA LEU A 145 10.26 3.43 -19.15
C LEU A 145 8.86 2.79 -19.15
N THR A 146 8.77 1.46 -19.17
CA THR A 146 7.51 0.71 -19.10
C THR A 146 7.68 -0.42 -18.10
N CYS A 147 7.53 -0.10 -16.82
CA CYS A 147 7.63 -1.11 -15.79
C CYS A 147 6.40 -2.03 -15.84
N SER A 148 6.58 -3.26 -16.28
CA SER A 148 5.52 -4.28 -16.37
C SER A 148 5.08 -4.85 -15.02
N MET A 149 5.38 -4.17 -13.92
CA MET A 149 4.91 -4.49 -12.56
C MET A 149 4.21 -3.28 -11.94
N ALA A 150 3.94 -2.25 -12.74
CA ALA A 150 3.30 -1.01 -12.34
C ALA A 150 2.19 -0.66 -13.35
N TYR A 151 1.17 0.05 -12.89
CA TYR A 151 0.19 0.69 -13.76
C TYR A 151 0.88 1.81 -14.55
N ASN A 152 0.88 1.72 -15.88
CA ASN A 152 1.49 2.74 -16.74
C ASN A 152 0.44 3.57 -17.49
N GLN A 153 -0.80 3.06 -17.62
CA GLN A 153 -1.91 3.74 -18.27
C GLN A 153 -3.19 3.71 -17.40
N PRO A 154 -4.12 4.67 -17.56
CA PRO A 154 -5.33 4.75 -16.73
C PRO A 154 -6.25 3.53 -16.76
N PHE A 155 -6.14 2.67 -17.76
CA PHE A 155 -7.01 1.52 -17.97
C PHE A 155 -6.27 0.17 -17.93
N ASP A 156 -5.01 0.18 -17.50
CA ASP A 156 -4.33 -1.07 -17.14
C ASP A 156 -4.99 -1.60 -15.85
N ASP A 157 -5.33 -2.89 -15.78
CA ASP A 157 -6.05 -3.52 -14.65
C ASP A 157 -5.33 -4.75 -14.07
N TRP A 158 -4.04 -4.91 -14.38
CA TRP A 158 -3.31 -6.16 -14.15
C TRP A 158 -2.21 -6.09 -13.07
N ALA A 159 -1.81 -4.90 -12.60
CA ALA A 159 -0.59 -4.71 -11.80
C ALA A 159 -0.81 -4.72 -10.27
N THR A 160 -2.01 -5.11 -9.80
CA THR A 160 -2.28 -5.26 -8.36
C THR A 160 -1.79 -6.60 -7.82
N HIS A 161 -1.16 -6.56 -6.64
CA HIS A 161 -0.64 -7.72 -5.95
C HIS A 161 -1.35 -7.92 -4.61
N GLY A 162 -1.65 -9.17 -4.26
CA GLY A 162 -2.20 -9.56 -2.94
C GLY A 162 -1.10 -9.90 -1.93
N CYS A 163 -1.34 -9.60 -0.66
CA CYS A 163 -0.47 -9.87 0.47
C CYS A 163 -1.25 -10.00 1.78
N TYR A 164 -0.55 -10.34 2.86
CA TYR A 164 -1.09 -10.37 4.20
C TYR A 164 -0.76 -9.08 4.95
N SER A 165 -1.73 -8.54 5.68
CA SER A 165 -1.63 -7.27 6.39
C SER A 165 -0.65 -7.29 7.55
N ASN A 166 -0.19 -8.45 8.02
CA ASN A 166 0.89 -8.56 9.02
C ASN A 166 2.29 -8.44 8.42
N ILE A 167 2.42 -8.27 7.09
CA ILE A 167 3.70 -8.12 6.38
C ILE A 167 3.92 -6.65 6.09
N ASN A 168 5.09 -6.13 6.44
CA ASN A 168 5.51 -4.78 6.05
C ASN A 168 5.88 -4.73 4.57
N LEU A 169 5.50 -3.66 3.87
CA LEU A 169 5.90 -3.38 2.50
C LEU A 169 6.86 -2.18 2.47
N THR A 170 8.05 -2.36 1.90
CA THR A 170 9.06 -1.28 1.79
C THR A 170 9.27 -0.87 0.35
N LEU A 171 8.86 0.34 -0.02
CA LEU A 171 9.25 0.99 -1.26
C LEU A 171 10.66 1.60 -1.12
N ASN A 172 11.59 1.14 -1.94
CA ASN A 172 12.91 1.74 -2.09
C ASN A 172 12.97 2.49 -3.42
N LEU A 173 13.16 3.80 -3.35
CA LEU A 173 13.30 4.66 -4.51
C LEU A 173 14.77 4.83 -4.85
N CYS A 174 15.11 4.76 -6.14
CA CYS A 174 16.48 4.79 -6.63
C CYS A 174 17.36 3.64 -6.10
N TYR A 175 16.81 2.43 -6.04
CA TYR A 175 17.46 1.31 -5.36
C TYR A 175 18.79 0.87 -5.98
N SER A 176 18.99 1.08 -7.28
CA SER A 176 20.24 0.69 -7.94
C SER A 176 21.42 1.59 -7.58
N ARG A 177 21.19 2.70 -6.86
CA ARG A 177 22.25 3.57 -6.35
C ARG A 177 22.86 3.06 -5.04
N ALA A 178 22.14 2.19 -4.32
CA ALA A 178 22.65 1.57 -3.09
C ALA A 178 23.61 0.40 -3.38
N GLN A 179 24.00 0.17 -4.64
CA GLN A 179 24.93 -0.86 -5.09
C GLN A 179 26.30 -0.28 -5.45
#